data_AF-A0A3C1HT02-F1
#
_entry.id   AF-A0A3C1HT02-F1
#
_cell.length_a   1.000
_cell.length_b   1.000
_cell.length_c   1.000
_cell.angle_alpha   90.00
_cell.angle_beta   90.00
_cell.angle_gamma   90.00
#
_symmetry.space_group_name_H-M   'P 1'
#
loop_
_entity.id
_entity.type
_entity.pdbx_description
1 polymer ?
#
loop_
_entity_poly.entity_id
_entity_poly.type
_entity_poly.pdbx_seq_one_letter_code
_entity_poly.pdbx_strand_id
1 'polypeptide(L)'
;MSSISENKKLNRLFSISTSFSLGAIFIMLAVLALCVSITGIFFSRNSLQNFYDSASKELSEFSDTITMFFSEKEGKLNVFAESEEVKAADSTIHSFVNESGEIKIPDYRKSLTEQRIRALCKKFAEHDPSIAEIYLGTRWGGYATNFDSSMQG
;
A
#
# COMPACT_ATOMS: atom_id res chain seq x y z
N MET A 1 16.08 87.63 -17.17
CA MET A 1 14.86 87.00 -17.74
C MET A 1 15.13 85.72 -18.54
N SER A 2 16.37 85.49 -19.03
CA SER A 2 16.76 84.28 -19.78
C SER A 2 16.88 83.01 -18.91
N SER A 3 17.52 83.11 -17.74
CA SER A 3 17.81 81.95 -16.87
C SER A 3 16.58 81.25 -16.27
N ILE A 4 15.47 81.99 -16.04
CA ILE A 4 14.22 81.45 -15.47
C ILE A 4 13.44 80.63 -16.51
N SER A 5 13.53 81.00 -17.80
CA SER A 5 12.89 80.29 -18.92
C SER A 5 13.57 78.93 -19.17
N GLU A 6 14.89 78.88 -19.07
CA GLU A 6 15.69 77.69 -19.29
C GLU A 6 15.48 76.63 -18.19
N ASN A 7 15.44 77.07 -16.93
CA ASN A 7 15.18 76.19 -15.77
C ASN A 7 13.78 75.55 -15.82
N LYS A 8 12.77 76.29 -16.30
CA LYS A 8 11.39 75.80 -16.44
C LYS A 8 11.25 74.75 -17.55
N LYS A 9 12.06 74.85 -18.63
CA LYS A 9 12.14 73.82 -19.68
C LYS A 9 12.87 72.57 -19.22
N LEU A 10 14.00 72.70 -18.52
CA LEU A 10 14.73 71.56 -17.95
C LEU A 10 13.85 70.75 -16.98
N ASN A 11 13.14 71.40 -16.07
CA ASN A 11 12.26 70.72 -15.11
C ASN A 11 11.07 70.00 -15.79
N ARG A 12 10.53 70.55 -16.89
CA ARG A 12 9.48 69.87 -17.66
C ARG A 12 10.01 68.67 -18.45
N LEU A 13 11.20 68.77 -19.04
CA LEU A 13 11.83 67.67 -19.77
C LEU A 13 12.23 66.52 -18.82
N PHE A 14 12.80 66.84 -17.65
CA PHE A 14 13.05 65.86 -16.59
C PHE A 14 11.77 65.22 -16.06
N SER A 15 10.69 65.99 -15.91
CA SER A 15 9.37 65.49 -15.48
C SER A 15 8.72 64.56 -16.54
N ILE A 16 8.91 64.82 -17.83
CA ILE A 16 8.40 63.97 -18.92
C ILE A 16 9.23 62.69 -19.07
N SER A 17 10.56 62.76 -18.96
CA SER A 17 11.44 61.57 -19.06
C SER A 17 11.30 60.64 -17.85
N THR A 18 11.15 61.17 -16.63
CA THR A 18 10.82 60.37 -15.44
C THR A 18 9.44 59.74 -15.55
N SER A 19 8.45 60.42 -16.13
CA SER A 19 7.10 59.84 -16.35
C SER A 19 7.12 58.67 -17.34
N PHE A 20 7.93 58.72 -18.40
CA PHE A 20 8.08 57.60 -19.35
C PHE A 20 8.83 56.41 -18.73
N SER A 21 9.88 56.68 -17.93
CA SER A 21 10.64 55.65 -17.22
C SER A 21 9.79 54.93 -16.16
N LEU A 22 8.93 55.65 -15.43
CA LEU A 22 7.97 55.05 -14.49
C LEU A 22 6.95 54.15 -15.19
N GLY A 23 6.46 54.55 -16.37
CA GLY A 23 5.53 53.73 -17.16
C GLY A 23 6.16 52.41 -17.62
N ALA A 24 7.42 52.44 -18.08
CA ALA A 24 8.14 51.23 -18.50
C ALA A 24 8.36 50.25 -17.33
N ILE A 25 8.70 50.76 -16.14
CA ILE A 25 8.85 49.94 -14.92
C ILE A 25 7.51 49.32 -14.53
N PHE A 26 6.42 50.08 -14.60
CA PHE A 26 5.09 49.59 -14.29
C PHE A 26 4.64 48.47 -15.22
N ILE A 27 4.91 48.59 -16.53
CA ILE A 27 4.62 47.55 -17.52
C ILE A 27 5.44 46.28 -17.22
N MET A 28 6.72 46.43 -16.88
CA MET A 28 7.58 45.29 -16.55
C MET A 28 7.09 44.54 -15.30
N LEU A 29 6.70 45.28 -14.26
CA LEU A 29 6.09 44.71 -13.06
C LEU A 29 4.74 44.02 -13.34
N ALA A 30 3.91 44.61 -14.20
CA ALA A 30 2.63 44.03 -14.59
C ALA A 30 2.82 42.69 -15.33
N VAL A 31 3.79 42.61 -16.25
CA VAL A 31 4.13 41.36 -16.95
C VAL A 31 4.63 40.30 -15.98
N LEU A 32 5.52 40.66 -15.04
CA LEU A 32 6.00 39.72 -14.02
C LEU A 32 4.86 39.20 -13.13
N ALA A 33 3.95 40.06 -12.70
CA ALA A 33 2.80 39.67 -11.89
C ALA A 33 1.87 38.69 -12.64
N LEU A 34 1.65 38.91 -13.93
CA LEU A 34 0.88 38.00 -14.78
C LEU A 34 1.57 36.65 -14.94
N CYS A 35 2.89 36.63 -15.22
CA CYS A 35 3.65 35.39 -15.35
C CYS A 35 3.61 34.53 -14.08
N VAL A 36 3.76 35.15 -12.90
CA VAL A 36 3.69 34.45 -11.61
C VAL A 36 2.28 33.91 -11.36
N SER A 37 1.24 34.70 -11.65
CA SER A 37 -0.14 34.30 -11.45
C SER A 37 -0.54 33.12 -12.35
N ILE A 38 -0.15 33.16 -13.63
CA ILE A 38 -0.43 32.09 -14.60
C ILE A 38 0.31 30.81 -14.20
N THR A 39 1.60 30.92 -13.89
CA THR A 39 2.40 29.77 -13.45
C THR A 39 1.87 29.18 -12.16
N GLY A 40 1.46 30.00 -11.20
CA GLY A 40 0.87 29.55 -9.94
C GLY A 40 -0.43 28.76 -10.16
N ILE A 41 -1.35 29.29 -10.97
CA ILE A 41 -2.61 28.60 -11.27
C ILE A 41 -2.35 27.29 -12.02
N PHE A 42 -1.46 27.31 -13.04
CA PHE A 42 -1.11 26.13 -13.81
C PHE A 42 -0.43 25.06 -12.94
N PHE A 43 0.53 25.47 -12.11
CA PHE A 43 1.25 24.60 -11.19
C PHE A 43 0.30 23.99 -10.15
N SER A 44 -0.58 24.78 -9.52
CA SER A 44 -1.53 24.25 -8.55
C SER A 44 -2.48 23.22 -9.16
N ARG A 45 -2.99 23.45 -10.38
CA ARG A 45 -3.87 22.48 -11.06
C ARG A 45 -3.12 21.22 -11.47
N ASN A 46 -1.91 21.37 -12.01
CA ASN A 46 -1.08 20.24 -12.44
C ASN A 46 -0.59 19.42 -11.23
N SER A 47 -0.17 20.06 -10.14
CA SER A 47 0.23 19.39 -8.90
C SER A 47 -0.93 18.62 -8.28
N LEU A 48 -2.15 19.17 -8.29
CA LEU A 48 -3.33 18.47 -7.78
C LEU A 48 -3.68 17.26 -8.65
N GLN A 49 -3.66 17.41 -9.97
CA GLN A 49 -3.90 16.29 -10.89
C GLN A 49 -2.83 15.21 -10.74
N ASN A 50 -1.55 15.59 -10.73
CA ASN A 50 -0.44 14.67 -10.53
C ASN A 50 -0.52 13.95 -9.18
N PHE A 51 -1.00 14.63 -8.14
CA PHE A 51 -1.22 14.01 -6.84
C PHE A 51 -2.31 12.93 -6.93
N TYR A 52 -3.46 13.23 -7.53
CA TYR A 52 -4.53 12.23 -7.71
C TYR A 52 -4.08 11.06 -8.58
N ASP A 53 -3.38 11.32 -9.68
CA ASP A 53 -2.89 10.28 -10.59
C ASP A 53 -1.84 9.40 -9.90
N SER A 54 -0.92 10.01 -9.13
CA SER A 54 0.09 9.27 -8.36
C SER A 54 -0.54 8.46 -7.24
N ALA A 55 -1.46 9.04 -6.47
CA ALA A 55 -2.15 8.33 -5.39
C ALA A 55 -3.01 7.18 -5.93
N SER A 56 -3.71 7.39 -7.05
CA SER A 56 -4.50 6.33 -7.70
C SER A 56 -3.60 5.20 -8.21
N LYS A 57 -2.44 5.54 -8.78
CA LYS A 57 -1.46 4.56 -9.25
C LYS A 57 -0.89 3.76 -8.08
N GLU A 58 -0.46 4.43 -7.03
CA GLU A 58 0.10 3.78 -5.83
C GLU A 58 -0.92 2.85 -5.17
N LEU A 59 -2.18 3.28 -5.07
CA LEU A 59 -3.25 2.44 -4.54
C LEU A 59 -3.53 1.22 -5.43
N SER A 60 -3.48 1.38 -6.75
CA SER A 60 -3.62 0.27 -7.70
C SER A 60 -2.48 -0.73 -7.55
N GLU A 61 -1.23 -0.26 -7.50
CA GLU A 61 -0.05 -1.11 -7.32
C GLU A 61 -0.09 -1.87 -5.98
N PHE A 62 -0.56 -1.21 -4.92
CA PHE A 62 -0.78 -1.84 -3.63
C PHE A 62 -1.87 -2.93 -3.70
N SER A 63 -2.99 -2.66 -4.36
CA SER A 63 -4.06 -3.64 -4.59
C SER A 63 -3.58 -4.85 -5.40
N ASP A 64 -2.78 -4.62 -6.44
CA ASP A 64 -2.19 -5.67 -7.26
C ASP A 64 -1.22 -6.52 -6.44
N THR A 65 -0.44 -5.90 -5.56
CA THR A 65 0.47 -6.59 -4.64
C THR A 65 -0.30 -7.50 -3.67
N ILE A 66 -1.42 -7.03 -3.11
CA ILE A 66 -2.30 -7.86 -2.26
C ILE A 66 -2.86 -9.05 -3.06
N THR A 67 -3.32 -8.79 -4.28
CA THR A 67 -3.89 -9.83 -5.14
C THR A 67 -2.85 -10.89 -5.48
N MET A 68 -1.63 -10.47 -5.81
CA MET A 68 -0.51 -11.37 -6.09
C MET A 68 -0.14 -12.19 -4.86
N PHE A 69 -0.10 -11.57 -3.67
CA PHE A 69 0.13 -12.29 -2.42
C PHE A 69 -0.89 -13.42 -2.22
N PHE A 70 -2.19 -13.13 -2.34
CA PHE A 70 -3.22 -14.15 -2.16
C PHE A 70 -3.22 -15.21 -3.26
N SER A 71 -2.96 -14.83 -4.51
CA SER A 71 -2.86 -15.78 -5.62
C SER A 71 -1.69 -16.75 -5.44
N GLU A 72 -0.55 -16.27 -4.93
CA GLU A 72 0.58 -17.14 -4.58
C GLU A 72 0.19 -18.13 -3.47
N LYS A 73 -0.55 -17.66 -2.45
CA LYS A 73 -1.04 -18.54 -1.37
C LYS A 73 -2.04 -19.56 -1.87
N GLU A 74 -2.94 -19.18 -2.77
CA GLU A 74 -3.91 -20.09 -3.38
C GLU A 74 -3.21 -21.23 -4.13
N GLY A 75 -2.19 -20.92 -4.93
CA GLY A 75 -1.40 -21.95 -5.61
C GLY A 75 -0.75 -22.94 -4.64
N LYS A 76 -0.14 -22.43 -3.55
CA LYS A 76 0.45 -23.28 -2.50
C LYS A 76 -0.61 -24.11 -1.77
N LEU A 77 -1.76 -23.53 -1.44
CA LEU A 77 -2.87 -24.23 -0.81
C LEU A 77 -3.46 -25.31 -1.72
N ASN A 78 -3.50 -25.09 -3.03
CA ASN A 78 -3.95 -26.11 -3.97
C ASN A 78 -3.00 -27.31 -3.99
N VAL A 79 -1.67 -27.07 -4.00
CA VAL A 79 -0.67 -28.15 -3.89
C VAL A 79 -0.82 -28.90 -2.55
N PHE A 80 -1.06 -28.17 -1.46
CA PHE A 80 -1.33 -28.79 -0.15
C PHE A 80 -2.59 -29.65 -0.18
N ALA A 81 -3.71 -29.14 -0.72
CA ALA A 81 -4.98 -29.85 -0.82
C ALA A 81 -4.93 -31.07 -1.76
N GLU A 82 -4.09 -31.00 -2.81
CA GLU A 82 -3.93 -32.09 -3.76
C GLU A 82 -2.97 -33.20 -3.30
N SER A 83 -2.24 -32.99 -2.21
CA SER A 83 -1.32 -33.96 -1.63
C SER A 83 -2.01 -35.29 -1.25
N GLU A 84 -1.27 -36.39 -1.35
CA GLU A 84 -1.78 -37.71 -0.99
C GLU A 84 -2.14 -37.80 0.49
N GLU A 85 -1.38 -37.12 1.36
CA GLU A 85 -1.60 -37.07 2.79
C GLU A 85 -2.95 -36.42 3.14
N VAL A 86 -3.28 -35.30 2.48
CA VAL A 86 -4.55 -34.58 2.72
C VAL A 86 -5.74 -35.35 2.12
N LYS A 87 -5.57 -35.94 0.93
CA LYS A 87 -6.62 -36.79 0.32
C LYS A 87 -6.89 -38.08 1.10
N ALA A 88 -5.90 -38.58 1.82
CA ALA A 88 -6.03 -39.74 2.70
C ALA A 88 -6.71 -39.42 4.05
N ALA A 89 -7.15 -38.17 4.28
CA ALA A 89 -7.83 -37.78 5.50
C ALA A 89 -9.10 -38.62 5.75
N ASP A 90 -9.21 -39.15 6.95
CA ASP A 90 -10.26 -40.08 7.36
C ASP A 90 -10.83 -39.69 8.73
N SER A 91 -11.78 -40.48 9.22
CA SER A 91 -12.42 -40.28 10.53
C SER A 91 -11.52 -40.65 11.72
N THR A 92 -10.28 -41.10 11.50
CA THR A 92 -9.33 -41.43 12.58
C THR A 92 -8.56 -40.21 13.08
N ILE A 93 -8.60 -39.10 12.34
CA ILE A 93 -8.05 -37.81 12.74
C ILE A 93 -8.79 -37.34 13.99
N HIS A 94 -8.04 -36.98 15.02
CA HIS A 94 -8.59 -36.66 16.32
C HIS A 94 -9.50 -35.41 16.26
N SER A 95 -10.69 -35.52 16.88
CA SER A 95 -11.72 -34.49 16.88
C SER A 95 -11.81 -33.84 18.25
N PHE A 96 -11.63 -32.53 18.30
CA PHE A 96 -11.68 -31.73 19.53
C PHE A 96 -13.08 -31.18 19.84
N VAL A 97 -14.08 -31.43 18.98
CA VAL A 97 -15.42 -30.80 19.07
C VAL A 97 -16.14 -31.06 20.40
N ASN A 98 -15.85 -32.17 21.06
CA ASN A 98 -16.47 -32.56 22.34
C ASN A 98 -15.48 -32.54 23.51
N GLU A 99 -14.25 -32.07 23.30
CA GLU A 99 -13.27 -31.95 24.37
C GLU A 99 -13.40 -30.57 25.02
N SER A 100 -13.16 -30.49 26.33
CA SER A 100 -13.26 -29.23 27.07
C SER A 100 -11.95 -28.94 27.78
N GLY A 101 -11.44 -27.73 27.62
CA GLY A 101 -10.24 -27.26 28.32
C GLY A 101 -8.98 -27.22 27.45
N GLU A 102 -7.84 -27.01 28.09
CA GLU A 102 -6.57 -26.83 27.40
C GLU A 102 -5.98 -28.18 26.97
N ILE A 103 -5.91 -28.40 25.66
CA ILE A 103 -5.35 -29.62 25.07
C ILE A 103 -4.05 -29.26 24.37
N LYS A 104 -2.96 -29.88 24.81
CA LYS A 104 -1.65 -29.73 24.16
C LYS A 104 -1.63 -30.54 22.88
N ILE A 105 -1.59 -29.84 21.75
CA ILE A 105 -1.52 -30.46 20.43
C ILE A 105 -0.39 -31.48 20.30
N PRO A 106 0.84 -31.30 20.85
CA PRO A 106 1.87 -32.33 20.75
C PRO A 106 1.59 -33.62 21.54
N ASP A 107 0.82 -33.56 22.64
CA ASP A 107 0.87 -34.58 23.70
C ASP A 107 -0.14 -35.73 23.52
N TYR A 108 -1.23 -35.53 22.79
CA TYR A 108 -2.20 -36.61 22.57
C TYR A 108 -1.74 -37.61 21.51
N ARG A 109 -2.29 -38.83 21.59
CA ARG A 109 -2.01 -39.91 20.64
C ARG A 109 -2.69 -39.66 19.30
N LYS A 110 -1.86 -39.41 18.28
CA LYS A 110 -2.27 -39.10 16.90
C LYS A 110 -2.37 -40.36 16.05
N SER A 111 -3.30 -40.39 15.10
CA SER A 111 -3.33 -41.44 14.08
C SER A 111 -2.16 -41.31 13.11
N LEU A 112 -1.84 -42.37 12.36
CA LEU A 112 -0.77 -42.33 11.36
C LEU A 112 -1.09 -41.29 10.26
N THR A 113 -2.35 -41.22 9.84
CA THR A 113 -2.87 -40.24 8.87
C THR A 113 -2.66 -38.82 9.37
N GLU A 114 -3.01 -38.56 10.62
CA GLU A 114 -2.86 -37.24 11.25
C GLU A 114 -1.40 -36.81 11.38
N GLN A 115 -0.49 -37.73 11.76
CA GLN A 115 0.94 -37.45 11.83
C GLN A 115 1.52 -37.05 10.47
N ARG A 116 1.09 -37.71 9.39
CA ARG A 116 1.52 -37.39 8.02
C ARG A 116 1.05 -36.01 7.59
N ILE A 117 -0.23 -35.70 7.83
CA ILE A 117 -0.79 -34.37 7.52
C ILE A 117 -0.08 -33.29 8.32
N ARG A 118 0.15 -33.50 9.63
CA ARG A 118 0.88 -32.55 10.47
C ARG A 118 2.32 -32.36 10.00
N ALA A 119 3.01 -33.42 9.58
CA ALA A 119 4.34 -33.31 9.00
C ALA A 119 4.33 -32.47 7.71
N LEU A 120 3.31 -32.63 6.86
CA LEU A 120 3.12 -31.80 5.67
C LEU A 120 2.86 -30.34 6.05
N CYS A 121 1.95 -30.07 7.00
CA CYS A 121 1.68 -28.73 7.51
C CYS A 121 2.97 -28.05 8.00
N LYS A 122 3.81 -28.76 8.77
CA LYS A 122 5.10 -28.23 9.25
C LYS A 122 6.04 -27.88 8.12
N LYS A 123 6.18 -28.76 7.10
CA LYS A 123 7.00 -28.45 5.92
C LYS A 123 6.54 -27.18 5.21
N PHE A 124 5.22 -27.00 5.04
CA PHE A 124 4.68 -25.79 4.43
C PHE A 124 4.98 -24.53 5.25
N ALA A 125 4.81 -24.59 6.57
CA ALA A 125 5.12 -23.48 7.47
C ALA A 125 6.63 -23.17 7.55
N GLU A 126 7.48 -24.19 7.47
CA GLU A 126 8.95 -24.03 7.42
C GLU A 126 9.40 -23.39 6.10
N HIS A 127 8.76 -23.73 4.99
CA HIS A 127 9.08 -23.18 3.66
C HIS A 127 8.58 -21.74 3.46
N ASP A 128 7.57 -21.31 4.20
CA ASP A 128 6.95 -20.00 4.05
C ASP A 128 6.69 -19.33 5.41
N PRO A 129 7.61 -18.47 5.89
CA PRO A 129 7.51 -17.85 7.22
C PRO A 129 6.34 -16.86 7.35
N SER A 130 5.68 -16.50 6.25
CA SER A 130 4.48 -15.66 6.32
C SER A 130 3.21 -16.47 6.60
N ILE A 131 3.30 -17.80 6.65
CA ILE A 131 2.23 -18.67 7.14
C ILE A 131 2.31 -18.74 8.67
N ALA A 132 1.35 -18.12 9.35
CA ALA A 132 1.24 -18.24 10.81
C ALA A 132 0.75 -19.63 11.23
N GLU A 133 -0.26 -20.15 10.55
CA GLU A 133 -0.82 -21.48 10.77
C GLU A 133 -1.33 -22.07 9.46
N ILE A 134 -1.16 -23.38 9.29
CA ILE A 134 -1.77 -24.17 8.24
C ILE A 134 -2.38 -25.43 8.86
N TYR A 135 -3.67 -25.64 8.60
CA TYR A 135 -4.44 -26.71 9.21
C TYR A 135 -5.40 -27.36 8.23
N LEU A 136 -5.84 -28.57 8.58
CA LEU A 136 -6.89 -29.32 7.92
C LEU A 136 -8.03 -29.55 8.93
N GLY A 137 -9.21 -29.08 8.58
CA GLY A 137 -10.46 -29.48 9.22
C GLY A 137 -11.17 -30.55 8.38
N THR A 138 -11.61 -31.62 9.02
CA THR A 138 -12.37 -32.69 8.35
C THR A 138 -13.86 -32.62 8.69
N ARG A 139 -14.70 -33.20 7.83
CA ARG A 139 -16.16 -33.26 8.06
C ARG A 139 -16.56 -34.02 9.33
N TRP A 140 -15.66 -34.82 9.91
CA TRP A 140 -15.89 -35.58 11.14
C TRP A 140 -15.48 -34.79 12.40
N GLY A 141 -15.08 -33.52 12.24
CA GLY A 141 -14.56 -32.69 13.33
C GLY A 141 -13.07 -32.91 13.61
N GLY A 142 -12.40 -33.77 12.84
CA GLY A 142 -10.96 -34.00 12.95
C GLY A 142 -10.16 -32.76 12.57
N TYR A 143 -9.11 -32.46 13.35
CA TYR A 143 -8.26 -31.29 13.18
C TYR A 143 -6.78 -31.68 13.18
N ALA A 144 -6.02 -31.22 12.18
CA ALA A 144 -4.57 -31.40 12.11
C ALA A 144 -3.91 -30.09 11.70
N THR A 145 -2.90 -29.64 12.46
CA THR A 145 -2.24 -28.32 12.27
C THR A 145 -0.72 -28.44 12.39
N ASN A 146 0.03 -27.48 11.84
CA ASN A 146 1.46 -27.30 12.12
C ASN A 146 1.76 -26.85 13.55
N PHE A 147 0.74 -26.37 14.28
CA PHE A 147 0.90 -25.77 15.59
C PHE A 147 1.39 -26.77 16.66
N ASP A 148 2.31 -26.30 17.51
CA ASP A 148 2.94 -27.07 18.60
C ASP A 148 2.55 -26.55 19.99
N SER A 149 1.46 -25.80 20.09
CA SER A 149 0.98 -25.22 21.35
C SER A 149 -0.27 -25.93 21.88
N SER A 150 -0.85 -25.34 22.91
CA SER A 150 -2.17 -25.68 23.43
C SER A 150 -3.30 -25.09 22.58
N MET A 151 -4.37 -25.85 22.40
CA MET A 151 -5.66 -25.40 21.89
C MET A 151 -6.70 -25.45 23.01
N GLN A 152 -7.67 -24.55 22.99
CA GLN A 152 -8.85 -24.66 23.84
C GLN A 152 -9.91 -25.47 23.08
N GLY A 153 -10.31 -26.60 23.67
CA GLY A 153 -11.51 -27.35 23.26
C GLY A 153 -12.76 -26.75 23.86
#